data_AF-A0A2R7R5N3-F1
#
_entry.id   AF-A0A2R7R5N3-F1
#
_cell.length_a   1.000
_cell.length_b   1.000
_cell.length_c   1.000
_cell.angle_alpha   90.00
_cell.angle_beta   90.00
_cell.angle_gamma   90.00
#
_symmetry.space_group_name_H-M   'P 1'
#
loop_
_entity.id
_entity.type
_entity.pdbx_description
1 polymer ?
#
loop_
_entity_poly.entity_id
_entity_poly.type
_entity_poly.pdbx_seq_one_letter_code
_entity_poly.pdbx_strand_id
1 'polypeptide(L)'
;RMCTEFSTGLGDRVTHALELDQKEQAAAWDKRCQKLLVGYGLLVFLTGMPLMGAFFYCLTWFIELLTPLMNGELSYGMPGYYEYHSAKDSVLVITAVLLVLVIAWMVWTYRWYKKRMRALGPRPGGYPGRWKTWLGAPDAA
;
A
#
# COMPACT_ATOMS: atom_id res chain seq x y z
N ARG A 1 -25.96 -51.51 22.05
CA ARG A 1 -25.65 -51.03 20.68
C ARG A 1 -26.37 -49.74 20.29
N MET A 2 -27.46 -49.31 20.97
CA MET A 2 -28.18 -48.07 20.62
C MET A 2 -27.52 -46.75 21.11
N CYS A 3 -26.64 -46.78 22.12
CA CYS A 3 -26.01 -45.54 22.62
C CYS A 3 -24.85 -45.01 21.73
N THR A 4 -24.27 -45.83 20.86
CA THR A 4 -23.14 -45.42 20.00
C THR A 4 -23.58 -44.68 18.74
N GLU A 5 -24.77 -44.97 18.19
CA GLU A 5 -25.30 -44.26 17.01
C GLU A 5 -25.85 -42.88 17.34
N PHE A 6 -26.34 -42.67 18.57
CA PHE A 6 -26.80 -41.36 19.01
C PHE A 6 -25.64 -40.37 19.22
N SER A 7 -24.46 -40.89 19.60
CA SER A 7 -23.24 -40.09 19.80
C SER A 7 -22.61 -39.62 18.50
N THR A 8 -22.68 -40.42 17.42
CA THR A 8 -22.15 -40.03 16.10
C THR A 8 -23.04 -38.99 15.43
N GLY A 9 -24.36 -39.18 15.47
CA GLY A 9 -25.31 -38.23 14.87
C GLY A 9 -25.42 -36.88 15.59
N LEU A 10 -25.01 -36.79 16.87
CA LEU A 10 -24.92 -35.52 17.60
C LEU A 10 -23.59 -34.81 17.30
N GLY A 11 -22.49 -35.56 17.22
CA GLY A 11 -21.17 -35.06 16.83
C GLY A 11 -21.18 -34.40 15.46
N ASP A 12 -21.78 -35.06 14.46
CA ASP A 12 -21.88 -34.54 13.08
C ASP A 12 -22.73 -33.26 12.98
N ARG A 13 -23.75 -33.09 13.83
CA ARG A 13 -24.54 -31.85 13.85
C ARG A 13 -23.79 -30.70 14.49
N VAL A 14 -23.00 -30.98 15.54
CA VAL A 14 -22.19 -29.97 16.23
C VAL A 14 -21.03 -29.51 15.35
N THR A 15 -20.35 -30.42 14.65
CA THR A 15 -19.29 -30.06 13.69
C THR A 15 -19.86 -29.26 12.52
N HIS A 16 -21.00 -29.68 11.97
CA HIS A 16 -21.64 -28.96 10.87
C HIS A 16 -22.14 -27.55 11.29
N ALA A 17 -22.59 -27.38 12.54
CA ALA A 17 -22.96 -26.07 13.08
C ALA A 17 -21.72 -25.16 13.31
N LEU A 18 -20.61 -25.72 13.79
CA LEU A 18 -19.33 -25.01 13.95
C LEU A 18 -18.74 -24.57 12.61
N GLU A 19 -18.83 -25.41 11.58
CA GLU A 19 -18.39 -25.06 10.23
C GLU A 19 -19.22 -23.93 9.61
N LEU A 20 -20.53 -23.91 9.86
CA LEU A 20 -21.42 -22.82 9.40
C LEU A 20 -21.07 -21.50 10.09
N ASP A 21 -20.89 -21.50 11.41
CA ASP A 21 -20.50 -20.30 12.17
C ASP A 21 -19.10 -19.79 11.75
N GLN A 22 -18.13 -20.69 11.54
CA GLN A 22 -16.82 -20.31 10.99
C GLN A 22 -16.93 -19.66 9.60
N LYS A 23 -17.78 -20.17 8.72
CA LYS A 23 -17.99 -19.61 7.38
C LYS A 23 -18.63 -18.22 7.44
N GLU A 24 -19.61 -18.02 8.33
CA GLU A 24 -20.24 -16.71 8.52
C GLU A 24 -19.26 -15.68 9.09
N GLN A 25 -18.46 -16.07 10.09
CA GLN A 25 -17.42 -15.21 10.66
C GLN A 25 -16.32 -14.89 9.63
N ALA A 26 -15.95 -15.86 8.77
CA ALA A 26 -14.99 -15.63 7.69
C ALA A 26 -15.55 -14.66 6.64
N ALA A 27 -16.82 -14.80 6.26
CA ALA A 27 -17.48 -13.90 5.32
C ALA A 27 -17.60 -12.46 5.90
N ALA A 28 -17.88 -12.33 7.20
CA ALA A 28 -17.89 -11.04 7.88
C ALA A 28 -16.49 -10.40 7.93
N TRP A 29 -15.45 -11.20 8.15
CA TRP A 29 -14.05 -10.74 8.13
C TRP A 29 -13.64 -10.28 6.72
N ASP A 30 -13.95 -11.06 5.68
CA ASP A 30 -13.65 -10.73 4.29
C ASP A 30 -14.33 -9.40 3.88
N LYS A 31 -15.58 -9.15 4.28
CA LYS A 31 -16.27 -7.87 4.06
C LYS A 31 -15.55 -6.69 4.73
N ARG A 32 -15.04 -6.86 5.96
CA ARG A 32 -14.28 -5.81 6.67
C ARG A 32 -12.92 -5.56 6.03
N CYS A 33 -12.24 -6.63 5.61
CA CYS A 33 -10.96 -6.57 4.91
C CYS A 33 -11.11 -5.86 3.55
N GLN A 34 -12.15 -6.20 2.78
CA GLN A 34 -12.43 -5.58 1.48
C GLN A 34 -12.72 -4.08 1.63
N LYS A 35 -13.52 -3.67 2.62
CA LYS A 35 -13.74 -2.23 2.91
C LYS A 35 -12.43 -1.50 3.20
N LEU A 36 -11.52 -2.15 3.93
CA LEU A 36 -10.24 -1.57 4.28
C LEU A 36 -9.30 -1.47 3.07
N LEU A 37 -9.27 -2.49 2.22
CA LEU A 37 -8.51 -2.48 0.97
C LEU A 37 -9.03 -1.43 0.00
N VAL A 38 -10.36 -1.29 -0.15
CA VAL A 38 -10.97 -0.26 -0.98
C VAL A 38 -10.65 1.13 -0.44
N GLY A 39 -10.79 1.34 0.87
CA GLY A 39 -10.44 2.61 1.51
C GLY A 39 -8.95 2.96 1.38
N TYR A 40 -8.08 1.98 1.52
CA TYR A 40 -6.64 2.15 1.29
C TYR A 40 -6.33 2.47 -0.17
N GLY A 41 -6.89 1.71 -1.11
CA GLY A 41 -6.72 1.94 -2.54
C GLY A 41 -7.20 3.33 -2.96
N LEU A 42 -8.32 3.78 -2.42
CA LEU A 42 -8.88 5.10 -2.68
C LEU A 42 -8.01 6.21 -2.06
N LEU A 43 -7.47 6.02 -0.86
CA LEU A 43 -6.50 6.94 -0.26
C LEU A 43 -5.22 7.04 -1.11
N VAL A 44 -4.66 5.90 -1.51
CA VAL A 44 -3.47 5.80 -2.36
C VAL A 44 -3.73 6.47 -3.71
N PHE A 45 -4.89 6.25 -4.31
CA PHE A 45 -5.24 6.85 -5.59
C PHE A 45 -5.43 8.35 -5.47
N LEU A 46 -6.26 8.83 -4.54
CA LEU A 46 -6.57 10.25 -4.39
C LEU A 46 -5.39 11.10 -3.97
N THR A 47 -4.49 10.57 -3.13
CA THR A 47 -3.35 11.34 -2.62
C THR A 47 -2.04 11.00 -3.33
N GLY A 48 -1.87 9.76 -3.77
CA GLY A 48 -0.66 9.30 -4.46
C GLY A 48 -0.63 9.67 -5.93
N MET A 49 -1.75 9.64 -6.67
CA MET A 49 -1.74 10.05 -8.08
C MET A 49 -1.31 11.51 -8.28
N PRO A 50 -1.85 12.50 -7.54
CA PRO A 50 -1.40 13.88 -7.68
C PRO A 50 0.07 14.05 -7.32
N LEU A 51 0.53 13.37 -6.27
CA LEU A 51 1.92 13.47 -5.80
C LEU A 51 2.90 12.86 -6.81
N MET A 52 2.60 11.65 -7.32
CA MET A 52 3.39 11.00 -8.36
C MET A 52 3.31 11.78 -9.68
N GLY A 53 2.14 12.31 -10.03
CA GLY A 53 1.95 13.15 -11.21
C GLY A 53 2.80 14.41 -11.18
N ALA A 54 2.80 15.12 -10.05
CA ALA A 54 3.65 16.29 -9.84
C ALA A 54 5.15 15.93 -9.92
N PHE A 55 5.55 14.81 -9.30
CA PHE A 55 6.93 14.33 -9.37
C PHE A 55 7.36 14.02 -10.81
N PHE A 56 6.56 13.26 -11.56
CA PHE A 56 6.87 12.94 -12.96
C PHE A 56 6.87 14.18 -13.85
N TYR A 57 5.94 15.11 -13.65
CA TYR A 57 5.90 16.38 -14.38
C TYR A 57 7.17 17.22 -14.15
N CYS A 58 7.60 17.36 -12.89
CA CYS A 58 8.84 18.06 -12.58
C CYS A 58 10.06 17.34 -13.16
N LEU A 59 10.08 16.01 -13.14
CA LEU A 59 11.17 15.21 -13.68
C LEU A 59 11.27 15.30 -15.20
N THR A 60 10.15 15.26 -15.93
CA THR A 60 10.15 15.49 -17.38
C THR A 60 10.61 16.89 -17.71
N TRP A 61 10.14 17.90 -16.96
CA TRP A 61 10.55 19.29 -17.18
C TRP A 61 12.04 19.50 -16.90
N PHE A 62 12.58 18.84 -15.87
CA PHE A 62 14.01 18.85 -15.57
C PHE A 62 14.85 18.25 -16.71
N ILE A 63 14.40 17.14 -17.30
CA ILE A 63 15.08 16.51 -18.45
C ILE A 63 15.06 17.44 -19.67
N GLU A 64 13.93 18.09 -19.95
CA GLU A 64 13.82 19.09 -21.02
C GLU A 64 14.79 20.26 -20.81
N LEU A 65 14.90 20.76 -19.58
CA LEU A 65 15.85 21.82 -19.21
C LEU A 65 17.32 21.37 -19.30
N LEU A 66 17.62 20.10 -19.06
CA LEU A 66 18.96 19.53 -19.15
C LEU A 66 19.42 19.27 -20.58
N THR A 67 18.48 18.98 -21.48
CA THR A 67 18.76 18.64 -22.88
C THR A 67 19.63 19.70 -23.61
N PRO A 68 19.31 21.00 -23.59
CA PRO A 68 20.14 22.02 -24.25
C PRO A 68 21.52 22.19 -23.59
N LEU A 69 21.62 21.96 -22.27
CA LEU A 69 22.89 21.96 -21.54
C LEU A 69 23.78 20.79 -21.96
N MET A 70 23.21 19.60 -22.12
CA MET A 70 23.92 18.40 -22.57
C MET A 70 24.32 18.49 -24.05
N ASN A 71 23.51 19.15 -24.87
CA ASN A 71 23.78 19.37 -26.29
C ASN A 71 24.81 20.49 -26.55
N GLY A 72 25.20 21.24 -25.51
CA GLY A 72 26.20 22.32 -25.62
C GLY A 72 25.67 23.60 -26.28
N GLU A 73 24.35 23.77 -26.39
CA GLU A 73 23.71 24.94 -27.01
C GLU A 73 23.83 26.20 -26.13
N LEU A 74 24.00 26.04 -24.81
CA LEU A 74 24.33 27.11 -23.88
C LEU A 74 25.75 26.94 -23.32
N SER A 75 26.64 27.88 -23.65
CA SER A 75 28.01 27.92 -23.12
C SER A 75 28.17 29.02 -22.06
N TYR A 76 29.18 28.83 -21.20
CA TYR A 76 29.53 29.78 -20.14
C TYR A 76 29.86 31.16 -20.74
N GLY A 77 29.16 32.20 -20.27
CA GLY A 77 29.35 33.59 -20.72
C GLY A 77 28.30 34.12 -21.71
N MET A 78 27.37 33.29 -22.20
CA MET A 78 26.23 33.77 -22.98
C MET A 78 25.20 34.49 -22.08
N PRO A 79 24.56 35.57 -22.57
CA PRO A 79 23.45 36.20 -21.86
C PRO A 79 22.33 35.17 -21.64
N GLY A 80 21.87 35.04 -20.39
CA GLY A 80 20.88 34.03 -19.99
C GLY A 80 21.45 32.74 -19.39
N TYR A 81 22.76 32.48 -19.48
CA TYR A 81 23.38 31.27 -18.89
C TYR A 81 23.12 31.15 -17.38
N TYR A 82 23.30 32.24 -16.63
CA TYR A 82 23.09 32.27 -15.18
C TYR A 82 21.62 32.10 -14.79
N GLU A 83 20.70 32.68 -15.56
CA GLU A 83 19.27 32.52 -15.33
C GLU A 83 18.85 31.07 -15.53
N TYR A 84 19.34 30.43 -16.60
CA TYR A 84 19.11 29.01 -16.89
C TYR A 84 19.69 28.09 -15.81
N HIS A 85 20.89 28.41 -15.30
CA HIS A 85 21.51 27.65 -14.22
C HIS A 85 20.70 27.76 -12.91
N SER A 86 20.18 28.94 -12.58
CA SER A 86 19.33 29.14 -11.40
C SER A 86 17.99 28.41 -11.53
N ALA A 87 17.40 28.41 -12.73
CA ALA A 87 16.17 27.69 -13.02
C ALA A 87 16.38 26.17 -12.84
N LYS A 88 17.47 25.62 -13.40
CA LYS A 88 17.85 24.22 -13.21
C LYS A 88 18.01 23.84 -11.74
N ASP A 89 18.73 24.65 -10.96
CA ASP A 89 18.99 24.35 -9.55
C ASP A 89 17.69 24.41 -8.72
N SER A 90 16.80 25.37 -9.01
CA SER A 90 15.49 25.43 -8.34
C SER A 90 14.62 24.21 -8.67
N VAL A 91 14.59 23.76 -9.92
CA VAL A 91 13.85 22.55 -10.34
C VAL A 91 14.42 21.29 -9.71
N LEU A 92 15.73 21.19 -9.59
CA LEU A 92 16.39 20.08 -8.91
C LEU A 92 15.98 20.02 -7.44
N VAL A 93 15.98 21.17 -6.75
CA VAL A 93 15.55 21.25 -5.34
C VAL A 93 14.08 20.87 -5.19
N ILE A 94 13.20 21.37 -6.05
CA ILE A 94 11.77 21.01 -6.04
C ILE A 94 11.58 19.50 -6.25
N THR A 95 12.29 18.93 -7.22
CA THR A 95 12.23 17.49 -7.52
C THR A 95 12.74 16.64 -6.35
N ALA A 96 13.82 17.07 -5.69
CA ALA A 96 14.36 16.40 -4.50
C ALA A 96 13.38 16.44 -3.33
N VAL A 97 12.72 17.58 -3.09
CA VAL A 97 11.70 17.71 -2.04
C VAL A 97 10.50 16.81 -2.35
N LEU A 98 10.04 16.78 -3.60
CA LEU A 98 8.95 15.90 -4.02
C LEU A 98 9.30 14.42 -3.82
N LEU A 99 10.54 14.01 -4.12
CA LEU A 99 11.01 12.66 -3.87
C LEU A 99 10.91 12.28 -2.38
N VAL A 100 11.38 13.17 -1.50
CA VAL A 100 11.31 12.95 -0.04
C VAL A 100 9.85 12.86 0.43
N LEU A 101 8.96 13.71 -0.10
CA LEU A 101 7.54 13.68 0.21
C LEU A 101 6.87 12.37 -0.25
N VAL A 102 7.20 11.89 -1.45
CA VAL A 102 6.71 10.59 -1.96
C VAL A 102 7.14 9.45 -1.04
N ILE A 103 8.42 9.42 -0.65
CA ILE A 103 8.94 8.39 0.26
C ILE A 103 8.25 8.46 1.63
N ALA A 104 8.15 9.65 2.22
CA ALA A 104 7.49 9.85 3.50
C ALA A 104 6.01 9.42 3.45
N TRP A 105 5.32 9.76 2.37
CA TRP A 105 3.93 9.37 2.14
C TRP A 105 3.79 7.85 1.99
N MET A 106 4.66 7.18 1.23
CA MET A 106 4.68 5.71 1.11
C MET A 106 4.90 5.03 2.46
N VAL A 107 5.86 5.52 3.26
CA VAL A 107 6.14 4.96 4.60
C VAL A 107 4.94 5.16 5.53
N TRP A 108 4.31 6.34 5.49
CA TRP A 108 3.17 6.66 6.34
C TRP A 108 1.94 5.81 5.99
N THR A 109 1.60 5.73 4.70
CA THR A 109 0.48 4.91 4.20
C THR A 109 0.69 3.42 4.49
N TYR A 110 1.91 2.91 4.29
CA TYR A 110 2.28 1.55 4.64
C TYR A 110 2.10 1.27 6.14
N ARG A 111 2.60 2.16 7.00
CA ARG A 111 2.47 2.04 8.46
C ARG A 111 1.00 2.09 8.90
N TRP A 112 0.22 2.98 8.30
CA TRP A 112 -1.21 3.09 8.57
C TRP A 112 -1.95 1.81 8.17
N TYR A 113 -1.70 1.30 6.96
CA TYR A 113 -2.28 0.05 6.47
C TYR A 113 -1.93 -1.12 7.38
N LYS A 114 -0.65 -1.27 7.76
CA LYS A 114 -0.20 -2.32 8.68
C LYS A 114 -0.90 -2.24 10.04
N LYS A 115 -1.05 -1.04 10.61
CA LYS A 115 -1.76 -0.84 11.90
C LYS A 115 -3.23 -1.24 11.80
N ARG A 116 -3.90 -0.86 10.70
CA ARG A 116 -5.30 -1.17 10.45
C ARG A 116 -5.55 -2.65 10.18
N MET A 117 -4.65 -3.30 9.45
CA MET A 117 -4.68 -4.74 9.21
C MET A 117 -4.48 -5.56 10.50
N ARG A 118 -3.62 -5.10 11.41
CA ARG A 118 -3.50 -5.72 12.75
C ARG A 118 -4.77 -5.59 13.58
N ALA A 119 -5.48 -4.46 13.46
CA ALA A 119 -6.75 -4.24 14.18
C ALA A 119 -7.91 -5.12 13.68
N LEU A 120 -7.83 -5.63 12.44
CA LEU A 120 -8.80 -6.61 11.91
C LEU A 120 -8.68 -8.00 12.57
N GLY A 121 -7.51 -8.31 13.16
CA GLY A 121 -7.26 -9.58 13.82
C GLY A 121 -7.15 -10.79 12.86
N PRO A 122 -6.94 -12.00 13.44
CA PRO A 122 -6.91 -13.27 12.71
C PRO A 122 -8.19 -13.57 11.96
N ARG A 123 -8.04 -14.07 10.72
CA ARG A 123 -9.15 -14.65 9.98
C ARG A 123 -9.61 -15.91 10.73
N PRO A 124 -10.91 -16.08 11.02
CA PRO A 124 -11.42 -17.33 11.58
C PRO A 124 -11.19 -18.47 10.57
N GLY A 125 -10.53 -19.54 11.01
CA GLY A 125 -10.02 -20.62 10.14
C GLY A 125 -8.54 -20.50 9.75
N GLY A 126 -7.83 -19.47 10.22
CA GLY A 126 -6.40 -19.29 9.99
C GLY A 126 -6.06 -18.50 8.72
N TYR A 127 -4.79 -18.08 8.62
CA TYR A 127 -4.29 -17.31 7.48
C TYR A 127 -3.72 -18.24 6.39
N PRO A 128 -4.01 -18.01 5.09
CA PRO A 128 -3.19 -18.58 4.02
C PRO A 128 -1.75 -18.13 4.25
N GLY A 129 -0.75 -19.01 4.08
CA GLY A 129 0.63 -18.79 4.53
C GLY A 129 1.24 -17.41 4.21
N ARG A 130 0.85 -16.82 3.07
CA ARG A 130 1.27 -15.47 2.64
C ARG A 130 0.81 -14.32 3.55
N TRP A 131 -0.28 -14.50 4.29
CA TRP A 131 -0.86 -13.50 5.21
C TRP A 131 -0.31 -13.59 6.65
N LYS A 132 0.26 -14.75 7.05
CA LYS A 132 0.86 -14.93 8.38
C LYS A 132 2.01 -13.94 8.63
N THR A 133 2.89 -13.79 7.64
CA THR A 133 4.06 -12.90 7.70
C THR A 133 3.69 -11.41 7.79
N TRP A 134 2.58 -11.03 7.15
CA TRP A 134 2.14 -9.63 7.07
C TRP A 134 1.35 -9.18 8.31
N LEU A 135 0.57 -10.09 8.89
CA LEU A 135 -0.29 -9.80 10.04
C LEU A 135 0.40 -10.04 11.38
N GLY A 136 1.58 -10.69 11.38
CA GLY A 136 2.31 -10.99 12.61
C GLY A 136 1.50 -11.94 13.48
N ALA A 137 0.92 -12.98 12.88
CA ALA A 137 0.38 -14.07 13.66
C ALA A 137 1.55 -14.64 14.47
N PRO A 138 1.49 -14.66 15.83
CA PRO A 138 2.48 -15.42 16.58
C PRO A 138 2.40 -16.86 16.07
N ASP A 139 3.57 -17.43 15.79
CA ASP A 139 3.67 -18.86 15.54
C ASP A 139 3.00 -19.55 16.73
N ALA A 140 1.90 -20.25 16.46
CA ALA A 140 1.23 -21.05 17.47
C ALA A 140 2.23 -22.14 17.90
N ALA A 141 2.87 -21.90 19.04
CA ALA A 141 3.46 -22.94 19.88
C ALA A 141 2.35 -23.60 20.69
#